data_AF-A0A7R7DT10-F1
#
_entry.id   AF-A0A7R7DT10-F1
#
_cell.length_a   1.000
_cell.length_b   1.000
_cell.length_c   1.000
_cell.angle_alpha   90.00
_cell.angle_beta   90.00
_cell.angle_gamma   90.00
#
_symmetry.space_group_name_H-M   'P 1'
#
loop_
_entity.id
_entity.type
_entity.pdbx_description
1 polymer ?
#
loop_
_entity_poly.entity_id
_entity_poly.type
_entity_poly.pdbx_seq_one_letter_code
_entity_poly.pdbx_strand_id
1 'polypeptide(L)'
;MSVGFESGNQRILDLIDKGITPAQVRTTIEAMSGAGIGVQMMAFTGFPSETAAEAMDTVKFLADNRKSWTYGGVGTFVLTSGAIVARHPERFGIENLRPIPDSDIHRVLLYDEPGVAEADRRRVDAAKQALDPCDYPRPWMSATDTPHTFFYHGRYGTEVRELTQAAKRLTAADQHTAYQANGEFVGRPDDALLTAYRDEHGLFEGDTPPAGCALFRRADGQLFLIPANVERVLRNFTAPTSLAEATARTWLADSTRLWRLYASFVAERLLRRASRASSPEVGRAPAGAALPLAVR
;
A
#
# COMPACT_ATOMS: atom_id res chain seq x y z
N MET A 1 -5.45 -11.49 16.86
CA MET A 1 -5.68 -12.79 16.20
C MET A 1 -5.86 -12.56 14.71
N SER A 2 -5.34 -13.45 13.86
CA SER A 2 -5.56 -13.37 12.41
C SER A 2 -6.66 -14.31 11.96
N VAL A 3 -7.63 -13.78 11.23
CA VAL A 3 -8.75 -14.55 10.66
C VAL A 3 -8.56 -14.56 9.15
N GLY A 4 -8.30 -15.75 8.60
CA GLY A 4 -8.41 -15.98 7.17
C GLY A 4 -9.87 -15.92 6.77
N PHE A 5 -10.27 -14.78 6.23
CA PHE A 5 -11.63 -14.51 5.74
C PHE A 5 -11.73 -14.76 4.24
N GLU A 6 -10.67 -14.44 3.48
CA GLU A 6 -10.49 -14.64 2.04
C GLU A 6 -11.53 -13.94 1.13
N SER A 7 -12.83 -14.19 1.31
CA SER A 7 -13.93 -13.54 0.58
C SER A 7 -15.19 -13.44 1.43
N GLY A 8 -16.01 -12.42 1.18
CA GLY A 8 -17.35 -12.28 1.77
C GLY A 8 -18.46 -12.97 0.97
N ASN A 9 -18.12 -13.56 -0.18
CA ASN A 9 -19.08 -14.25 -1.05
C ASN A 9 -19.00 -15.77 -0.87
N GLN A 10 -20.15 -16.43 -0.64
CA GLN A 10 -20.18 -17.88 -0.38
C GLN A 10 -19.67 -18.71 -1.56
N ARG A 11 -20.00 -18.35 -2.82
CA ARG A 11 -19.54 -19.10 -3.99
C ARG A 11 -18.02 -19.12 -4.07
N ILE A 12 -17.38 -18.00 -3.78
CA ILE A 12 -15.91 -17.88 -3.82
C ILE A 12 -15.29 -18.69 -2.67
N LEU A 13 -15.86 -18.64 -1.46
CA LEU A 13 -15.40 -19.46 -0.33
C LEU A 13 -15.51 -20.97 -0.61
N ASP A 14 -16.57 -21.40 -1.28
CA ASP A 14 -16.78 -22.79 -1.68
C ASP A 14 -15.78 -23.20 -2.76
N LEU A 15 -15.49 -22.32 -3.73
CA LEU A 15 -14.48 -22.58 -4.77
C LEU A 15 -13.07 -22.77 -4.20
N ILE A 16 -12.70 -21.96 -3.20
CA ILE A 16 -11.40 -22.04 -2.52
C ILE A 16 -11.32 -23.27 -1.59
N ASP A 17 -12.45 -23.95 -1.35
CA ASP A 17 -12.57 -25.06 -0.38
C ASP A 17 -12.22 -24.62 1.05
N LYS A 18 -12.72 -23.43 1.44
CA LYS A 18 -12.44 -22.84 2.76
C LYS A 18 -13.24 -23.51 3.88
N GLY A 19 -14.41 -24.06 3.57
CA GLY A 19 -15.28 -24.75 4.53
C GLY A 19 -15.94 -23.86 5.59
N ILE A 20 -16.08 -22.55 5.31
CA ILE A 20 -16.71 -21.58 6.21
C ILE A 20 -17.79 -20.76 5.49
N THR A 21 -18.66 -20.14 6.27
CA THR A 21 -19.67 -19.19 5.80
C THR A 21 -19.42 -17.78 6.34
N PRO A 22 -19.83 -16.72 5.63
CA PRO A 22 -19.75 -15.35 6.15
C PRO A 22 -20.47 -15.18 7.50
N ALA A 23 -21.56 -15.93 7.74
CA ALA A 23 -22.27 -15.93 9.02
C ALA A 23 -21.39 -16.45 10.17
N GLN A 24 -20.68 -17.56 9.98
CA GLN A 24 -19.73 -18.08 10.98
C GLN A 24 -18.59 -17.10 11.25
N VAL A 25 -18.07 -16.46 10.19
CA VAL A 25 -17.02 -15.44 10.34
C VAL A 25 -17.55 -14.27 11.18
N ARG A 26 -18.75 -13.77 10.89
CA ARG A 26 -19.40 -12.70 11.65
C ARG A 26 -19.49 -13.04 13.14
N THR A 27 -20.05 -14.22 13.48
CA THR A 27 -20.15 -14.66 14.88
C THR A 27 -18.78 -14.75 15.55
N THR A 28 -17.76 -15.23 14.82
CA THR A 28 -16.41 -15.37 15.35
C THR A 28 -15.79 -14.01 15.66
N ILE A 29 -15.85 -13.05 14.74
CA ILE A 29 -15.25 -11.73 14.93
C ILE A 29 -15.98 -10.92 16.01
N GLU A 30 -17.31 -11.06 16.10
CA GLU A 30 -18.12 -10.44 17.16
C GLU A 30 -17.75 -11.01 18.54
N ALA A 31 -17.60 -12.33 18.66
CA ALA A 31 -17.19 -12.97 19.91
C ALA A 31 -15.78 -12.57 20.34
N MET A 32 -14.82 -12.55 19.39
CA MET A 32 -13.45 -12.09 19.67
C MET A 32 -13.42 -10.64 20.11
N SER A 33 -14.10 -9.76 19.37
CA SER A 33 -14.19 -8.34 19.70
C SER A 33 -14.85 -8.11 21.08
N GLY A 34 -15.94 -8.82 21.37
CA GLY A 34 -16.63 -8.76 22.66
C GLY A 34 -15.78 -9.25 23.84
N ALA A 35 -14.82 -10.15 23.59
CA ALA A 35 -13.82 -10.58 24.57
C ALA A 35 -12.59 -9.66 24.66
N GLY A 36 -12.57 -8.53 23.95
CA GLY A 36 -11.44 -7.59 23.92
C GLY A 36 -10.25 -8.07 23.08
N ILE A 37 -10.42 -9.08 22.24
CA ILE A 37 -9.37 -9.61 21.36
C ILE A 37 -9.37 -8.85 20.04
N GLY A 38 -8.23 -8.24 19.69
CA GLY A 38 -8.06 -7.58 18.41
C GLY A 38 -8.10 -8.57 17.24
N VAL A 39 -8.90 -8.27 16.21
CA VAL A 39 -9.11 -9.14 15.04
C VAL A 39 -8.46 -8.52 13.81
N GLN A 40 -7.61 -9.30 13.14
CA GLN A 40 -7.10 -9.01 11.80
C GLN A 40 -7.98 -9.68 10.76
N MET A 41 -8.51 -8.90 9.82
CA MET A 41 -9.22 -9.43 8.65
C MET A 41 -8.31 -9.43 7.43
N MET A 42 -8.10 -10.60 6.81
CA MET A 42 -7.40 -10.70 5.52
C MET A 42 -8.34 -11.30 4.48
N ALA A 43 -8.54 -10.56 3.40
CA ALA A 43 -9.32 -10.96 2.25
C ALA A 43 -8.57 -10.61 0.96
N PHE A 44 -9.02 -11.15 -0.17
CA PHE A 44 -8.56 -10.74 -1.48
C PHE A 44 -9.74 -10.63 -2.45
N THR A 45 -9.54 -9.90 -3.54
CA THR A 45 -10.44 -9.83 -4.69
C THR A 45 -9.69 -10.17 -5.97
N GLY A 46 -10.41 -10.43 -7.06
CA GLY A 46 -9.82 -10.87 -8.33
C GLY A 46 -9.51 -12.36 -8.33
N PHE A 47 -10.25 -13.17 -7.57
CA PHE A 47 -10.14 -14.61 -7.69
C PHE A 47 -10.60 -15.06 -9.09
N PRO A 48 -10.04 -16.13 -9.69
CA PRO A 48 -10.51 -16.65 -10.97
C PRO A 48 -12.03 -16.85 -10.99
N SER A 49 -12.69 -16.32 -12.01
CA SER A 49 -14.16 -16.25 -12.18
C SER A 49 -14.94 -15.35 -11.20
N GLU A 50 -14.28 -14.61 -10.31
CA GLU A 50 -14.94 -13.68 -9.40
C GLU A 50 -15.44 -12.45 -10.16
N THR A 51 -16.72 -12.15 -10.00
CA THR A 51 -17.34 -10.96 -10.58
C THR A 51 -17.15 -9.76 -9.67
N ALA A 52 -17.27 -8.55 -10.24
CA ALA A 52 -17.21 -7.31 -9.46
C ALA A 52 -18.27 -7.23 -8.36
N ALA A 53 -19.46 -7.80 -8.59
CA ALA A 53 -20.52 -7.85 -7.59
C ALA A 53 -20.13 -8.71 -6.38
N GLU A 54 -19.49 -9.85 -6.62
CA GLU A 54 -19.04 -10.76 -5.55
C GLU A 54 -17.85 -10.19 -4.80
N ALA A 55 -16.92 -9.52 -5.51
CA ALA A 55 -15.85 -8.77 -4.87
C ALA A 55 -16.40 -7.66 -3.95
N MET A 56 -17.51 -7.01 -4.35
CA MET A 56 -18.21 -6.02 -3.53
C MET A 56 -18.88 -6.64 -2.29
N ASP A 57 -19.28 -7.91 -2.30
CA ASP A 57 -19.80 -8.59 -1.10
C ASP A 57 -18.73 -8.66 -0.01
N THR A 58 -17.47 -8.90 -0.38
CA THR A 58 -16.32 -8.84 0.55
C THR A 58 -16.18 -7.47 1.18
N VAL A 59 -16.21 -6.42 0.37
CA VAL A 59 -16.10 -5.04 0.86
C VAL A 59 -17.29 -4.69 1.77
N LYS A 60 -18.51 -5.04 1.35
CA LYS A 60 -19.73 -4.82 2.12
C LYS A 60 -19.69 -5.55 3.45
N PHE A 61 -19.24 -6.81 3.48
CA PHE A 61 -19.12 -7.57 4.72
C PHE A 61 -18.20 -6.85 5.73
N LEU A 62 -17.03 -6.38 5.29
CA LEU A 62 -16.09 -5.67 6.15
C LEU A 62 -16.65 -4.33 6.64
N ALA A 63 -17.35 -3.60 5.78
CA ALA A 63 -18.02 -2.35 6.13
C ALA A 63 -19.15 -2.57 7.16
N ASP A 64 -20.03 -3.55 6.94
CA ASP A 64 -21.16 -3.87 7.81
C ASP A 64 -20.70 -4.34 9.21
N ASN A 65 -19.51 -4.95 9.28
CA ASN A 65 -18.93 -5.46 10.52
C ASN A 65 -17.80 -4.61 11.07
N ARG A 66 -17.69 -3.33 10.66
CA ARG A 66 -16.51 -2.49 10.96
C ARG A 66 -16.10 -2.49 12.43
N LYS A 67 -17.08 -2.50 13.35
CA LYS A 67 -16.84 -2.46 14.81
C LYS A 67 -16.26 -3.78 15.37
N SER A 68 -16.42 -4.88 14.65
CA SER A 68 -16.05 -6.23 15.10
C SER A 68 -14.65 -6.65 14.66
N TRP A 69 -13.92 -5.78 13.95
CA TRP A 69 -12.53 -6.03 13.59
C TRP A 69 -11.64 -4.80 13.76
N THR A 70 -10.35 -5.04 14.01
CA THR A 70 -9.44 -4.02 14.51
C THR A 70 -8.58 -3.44 13.39
N TYR A 71 -8.05 -4.33 12.54
CA TYR A 71 -7.35 -3.94 11.34
C TYR A 71 -7.46 -5.03 10.27
N GLY A 72 -7.16 -4.69 9.03
CA GLY A 72 -7.27 -5.66 7.96
C GLY A 72 -7.00 -5.07 6.60
N GLY A 73 -7.09 -5.90 5.57
CA GLY A 73 -6.90 -5.45 4.20
C GLY A 73 -7.54 -6.41 3.22
N VAL A 74 -7.95 -5.84 2.10
CA VAL A 74 -8.41 -6.59 0.94
C VAL A 74 -7.33 -6.47 -0.13
N GLY A 75 -6.56 -7.53 -0.31
CA GLY A 75 -5.52 -7.62 -1.34
C GLY A 75 -6.10 -7.97 -2.71
N THR A 76 -5.23 -8.18 -3.67
CA THR A 76 -5.56 -8.83 -4.95
C THR A 76 -5.07 -10.27 -4.90
N PHE A 77 -5.86 -11.20 -5.45
CA PHE A 77 -5.47 -12.60 -5.51
C PHE A 77 -4.17 -12.74 -6.32
N VAL A 78 -3.27 -13.60 -5.83
CA VAL A 78 -2.03 -13.96 -6.52
C VAL A 78 -1.96 -15.47 -6.53
N LEU A 79 -1.87 -16.05 -7.73
CA LEU A 79 -1.79 -17.49 -7.87
C LEU A 79 -0.41 -17.98 -7.46
N THR A 80 -0.35 -18.76 -6.39
CA THR A 80 0.88 -19.39 -5.94
C THR A 80 0.98 -20.83 -6.45
N SER A 81 2.20 -21.28 -6.75
CA SER A 81 2.44 -22.61 -7.36
C SER A 81 1.98 -23.80 -6.51
N GLY A 82 1.86 -23.62 -5.19
CA GLY A 82 1.35 -24.65 -4.29
C GLY A 82 -0.17 -24.72 -4.16
N ALA A 83 -0.91 -23.72 -4.67
CA ALA A 83 -2.35 -23.59 -4.47
C ALA A 83 -3.13 -24.69 -5.19
N ILE A 84 -4.31 -25.06 -4.67
CA ILE A 84 -5.23 -25.99 -5.34
C ILE A 84 -5.61 -25.50 -6.74
N VAL A 85 -5.68 -24.18 -6.91
CA VAL A 85 -5.93 -23.50 -8.17
C VAL A 85 -4.84 -23.81 -9.20
N ALA A 86 -3.57 -23.88 -8.79
CA ALA A 86 -2.46 -24.23 -9.68
C ALA A 86 -2.43 -25.74 -10.00
N ARG A 87 -2.93 -26.58 -9.08
CA ARG A 87 -3.00 -28.05 -9.27
C ARG A 87 -4.15 -28.48 -10.19
N HIS A 88 -5.25 -27.73 -10.17
CA HIS A 88 -6.48 -28.03 -10.92
C HIS A 88 -7.02 -26.78 -11.64
N PRO A 89 -6.23 -26.15 -12.53
CA PRO A 89 -6.60 -24.87 -13.18
C PRO A 89 -7.92 -24.96 -13.98
N GLU A 90 -8.20 -26.13 -14.57
CA GLU A 90 -9.43 -26.41 -15.30
C GLU A 90 -10.70 -26.22 -14.45
N ARG A 91 -10.59 -26.51 -13.15
CA ARG A 91 -11.69 -26.38 -12.18
C ARG A 91 -12.07 -24.93 -11.92
N PHE A 92 -11.18 -24.00 -12.27
CA PHE A 92 -11.31 -22.56 -12.03
C PHE A 92 -11.38 -21.75 -13.34
N GLY A 93 -11.46 -22.42 -14.50
CA GLY A 93 -11.50 -21.76 -15.80
C GLY A 93 -10.21 -21.01 -16.15
N ILE A 94 -9.07 -21.49 -15.64
CA ILE A 94 -7.77 -20.88 -15.87
C ILE A 94 -7.09 -21.55 -17.06
N GLU A 95 -6.58 -20.73 -17.97
CA GLU A 95 -5.80 -21.15 -19.12
C GLU A 95 -4.38 -20.54 -19.10
N ASN A 96 -3.46 -21.15 -19.84
CA ASN A 96 -2.09 -20.67 -20.05
C ASN A 96 -1.29 -20.38 -18.78
N LEU A 97 -1.35 -21.32 -17.82
CA LEU A 97 -0.57 -21.27 -16.60
C LEU A 97 0.93 -21.29 -16.92
N ARG A 98 1.66 -20.28 -16.47
CA ARG A 98 3.10 -20.15 -16.76
C ARG A 98 3.85 -19.51 -15.60
N PRO A 99 5.11 -19.89 -15.34
CA PRO A 99 5.92 -19.17 -14.37
C PRO A 99 6.24 -17.75 -14.86
N ILE A 100 6.68 -16.90 -13.94
CA ILE A 100 7.35 -15.65 -14.30
C ILE A 100 8.65 -16.00 -15.03
N PRO A 101 8.92 -15.45 -16.23
CA PRO A 101 10.17 -15.66 -16.95
C PRO A 101 11.39 -15.37 -16.08
N ASP A 102 12.47 -16.14 -16.26
CA ASP A 102 13.76 -15.98 -15.56
C ASP A 102 13.73 -16.12 -14.02
N SER A 103 12.60 -16.57 -13.45
CA SER A 103 12.49 -16.83 -12.02
C SER A 103 13.08 -18.20 -11.65
N ASP A 104 14.04 -18.21 -10.73
CA ASP A 104 14.65 -19.42 -10.15
C ASP A 104 13.70 -20.17 -9.20
N ILE A 105 12.82 -19.43 -8.52
CA ILE A 105 11.79 -19.94 -7.61
C ILE A 105 10.42 -19.46 -8.08
N HIS A 106 9.65 -20.36 -8.69
CA HIS A 106 8.28 -20.12 -9.14
C HIS A 106 7.29 -20.02 -7.97
N ARG A 107 7.34 -18.94 -7.20
CA ARG A 107 6.35 -18.65 -6.14
C ARG A 107 5.01 -18.22 -6.70
N VAL A 108 5.01 -17.49 -7.80
CA VAL A 108 3.83 -16.92 -8.45
C VAL A 108 3.73 -17.47 -9.86
N LEU A 109 2.52 -17.82 -10.27
CA LEU A 109 2.21 -18.24 -11.62
C LEU A 109 1.33 -17.20 -12.30
N LEU A 110 1.67 -16.89 -13.55
CA LEU A 110 0.88 -16.07 -14.45
C LEU A 110 -0.18 -16.95 -15.13
N TYR A 111 -1.31 -16.36 -15.45
CA TYR A 111 -2.39 -17.01 -16.17
C TYR A 111 -3.21 -15.97 -16.93
N ASP A 112 -3.99 -16.43 -17.89
CA ASP A 112 -4.85 -15.53 -18.66
C ASP A 112 -6.19 -15.38 -17.95
N GLU A 113 -6.54 -14.14 -17.59
CA GLU A 113 -7.83 -13.83 -16.97
C GLU A 113 -8.89 -13.52 -18.03
N PRO A 114 -10.12 -14.05 -17.89
CA PRO A 114 -11.24 -13.55 -18.67
C PRO A 114 -11.44 -12.06 -18.37
N GLY A 115 -11.65 -11.27 -19.43
CA GLY A 115 -11.58 -9.80 -19.37
C GLY A 115 -12.59 -9.15 -18.42
N VAL A 116 -12.17 -8.88 -17.19
CA VAL A 116 -12.92 -7.99 -16.27
C VAL A 116 -12.82 -6.56 -16.79
N ALA A 117 -13.96 -5.87 -16.89
CA ALA A 117 -13.98 -4.49 -17.34
C ALA A 117 -13.13 -3.61 -16.40
N GLU A 118 -12.30 -2.74 -16.98
CA GLU A 118 -11.43 -1.82 -16.23
C GLU A 118 -12.23 -0.91 -15.27
N ALA A 119 -13.45 -0.51 -15.66
CA ALA A 119 -14.35 0.26 -14.82
C ALA A 119 -14.77 -0.50 -13.54
N ASP A 120 -14.98 -1.80 -13.65
CA ASP A 120 -15.36 -2.65 -12.52
C ASP A 120 -14.19 -2.87 -11.56
N ARG A 121 -12.97 -3.09 -12.09
CA ARG A 121 -11.75 -3.15 -11.27
C ARG A 121 -11.55 -1.88 -10.47
N ARG A 122 -11.64 -0.71 -11.12
CA ARG A 122 -11.55 0.60 -10.46
C ARG A 122 -12.61 0.81 -9.38
N ARG A 123 -13.84 0.35 -9.64
CA ARG A 123 -14.94 0.44 -8.66
C ARG A 123 -14.61 -0.37 -7.41
N VAL A 124 -14.16 -1.61 -7.57
CA VAL A 124 -13.78 -2.49 -6.45
C VAL A 124 -12.59 -1.90 -5.70
N ASP A 125 -11.56 -1.41 -6.40
CA ASP A 125 -10.39 -0.81 -5.75
C ASP A 125 -10.72 0.48 -4.99
N ALA A 126 -11.57 1.35 -5.54
CA ALA A 126 -12.06 2.53 -4.82
C ALA A 126 -12.82 2.14 -3.55
N ALA A 127 -13.65 1.09 -3.61
CA ALA A 127 -14.39 0.60 -2.46
C ALA A 127 -13.46 -0.03 -1.40
N LYS A 128 -12.41 -0.76 -1.82
CA LYS A 128 -11.35 -1.28 -0.93
C LYS A 128 -10.61 -0.15 -0.22
N GLN A 129 -10.26 0.93 -0.94
CA GLN A 129 -9.56 2.09 -0.36
C GLN A 129 -10.43 2.86 0.65
N ALA A 130 -11.75 2.84 0.49
CA ALA A 130 -12.68 3.47 1.41
C ALA A 130 -12.86 2.72 2.74
N LEU A 131 -12.46 1.43 2.80
CA LEU A 131 -12.36 0.72 4.07
C LEU A 131 -11.19 1.33 4.86
N ASP A 132 -11.44 2.18 5.86
CA ASP A 132 -10.38 2.63 6.77
C ASP A 132 -9.87 1.40 7.54
N PRO A 133 -8.71 0.83 7.14
CA PRO A 133 -8.36 -0.51 7.54
C PRO A 133 -7.74 -0.55 8.93
N CYS A 134 -7.63 0.58 9.62
CA CYS A 134 -6.94 0.64 10.90
C CYS A 134 -7.54 1.76 11.73
N ASP A 135 -8.56 1.48 12.53
CA ASP A 135 -9.04 2.41 13.57
C ASP A 135 -8.19 2.31 14.84
N TYR A 136 -7.31 1.32 14.89
CA TYR A 136 -6.42 1.13 16.01
C TYR A 136 -5.25 2.13 15.96
N PRO A 137 -4.77 2.62 17.12
CA PRO A 137 -3.62 3.53 17.15
C PRO A 137 -2.30 2.82 16.81
N ARG A 138 -2.29 1.48 16.81
CA ARG A 138 -1.14 0.65 16.43
C ARG A 138 -1.30 0.20 14.97
N PRO A 139 -0.57 0.80 14.02
CA PRO A 139 -0.73 0.52 12.59
C PRO A 139 -0.11 -0.83 12.16
N TRP A 140 0.62 -1.48 13.06
CA TRP A 140 1.22 -2.79 12.86
C TRP A 140 0.65 -3.72 13.92
N MET A 141 -0.09 -4.73 13.49
CA MET A 141 -0.52 -5.86 14.31
C MET A 141 -0.31 -7.11 13.44
N SER A 142 -0.04 -8.26 14.06
CA SER A 142 0.37 -9.55 13.44
C SER A 142 1.86 -9.71 13.13
N ALA A 143 2.19 -10.89 12.58
CA ALA A 143 3.46 -11.37 12.04
C ALA A 143 4.29 -10.42 11.14
N THR A 144 3.80 -9.21 10.87
CA THR A 144 4.55 -8.10 10.25
C THR A 144 5.21 -7.16 11.27
N ASP A 145 5.00 -7.38 12.58
CA ASP A 145 5.75 -6.73 13.65
C ASP A 145 7.24 -7.11 13.52
N THR A 146 8.06 -6.18 13.05
CA THR A 146 9.52 -6.31 13.05
C THR A 146 10.10 -5.65 14.31
N PRO A 147 11.32 -6.01 14.77
CA PRO A 147 11.96 -5.39 15.93
C PRO A 147 11.94 -3.84 15.90
N HIS A 148 12.07 -3.26 14.71
CA HIS A 148 12.01 -1.81 14.48
C HIS A 148 10.65 -1.19 14.84
N THR A 149 9.54 -1.90 14.60
CA THR A 149 8.20 -1.43 14.97
C THR A 149 8.02 -1.35 16.50
N PHE A 150 8.65 -2.25 17.25
CA PHE A 150 8.65 -2.21 18.71
C PHE A 150 9.43 -1.01 19.26
N PHE A 151 10.56 -0.61 18.64
CA PHE A 151 11.29 0.59 19.06
C PHE A 151 10.50 1.88 18.83
N TYR A 152 9.84 2.01 17.68
CA TYR A 152 8.99 3.17 17.40
C TYR A 152 7.79 3.22 18.35
N HIS A 153 7.17 2.07 18.66
CA HIS A 153 6.10 2.02 19.65
C HIS A 153 6.60 2.33 21.07
N GLY A 154 7.76 1.80 21.48
CA GLY A 154 8.37 2.12 22.78
C GLY A 154 8.68 3.62 22.93
N ARG A 155 9.00 4.30 21.83
CA ARG A 155 9.33 5.73 21.82
C ARG A 155 8.11 6.65 21.69
N TYR A 156 7.14 6.30 20.84
CA TYR A 156 6.03 7.17 20.44
C TYR A 156 4.65 6.64 20.82
N GLY A 157 4.57 5.45 21.43
CA GLY A 157 3.32 4.81 21.81
C GLY A 157 2.32 4.68 20.66
N THR A 158 1.07 4.99 20.96
CA THR A 158 -0.07 4.99 20.04
C THR A 158 -0.08 6.15 19.04
N GLU A 159 0.71 7.20 19.27
CA GLU A 159 0.82 8.37 18.38
C GLU A 159 1.64 8.07 17.12
N VAL A 160 2.33 6.92 17.07
CA VAL A 160 3.17 6.52 15.94
C VAL A 160 2.41 6.47 14.61
N ARG A 161 1.11 6.14 14.64
CA ARG A 161 0.25 6.17 13.45
C ARG A 161 0.10 7.60 12.94
N GLU A 162 -0.20 8.55 13.81
CA GLU A 162 -0.34 9.95 13.43
C GLU A 162 0.98 10.52 12.92
N LEU A 163 2.10 10.20 13.56
CA LEU A 163 3.43 10.61 13.11
C LEU A 163 3.77 10.07 11.72
N THR A 164 3.49 8.79 11.47
CA THR A 164 3.78 8.15 10.17
C THR A 164 2.80 8.56 9.07
N GLN A 165 1.54 8.86 9.41
CA GLN A 165 0.55 9.42 8.47
C GLN A 165 0.81 10.90 8.18
N ALA A 166 1.16 11.70 9.18
CA ALA A 166 1.51 13.11 9.02
C ALA A 166 2.74 13.29 8.11
N ALA A 167 3.70 12.37 8.16
CA ALA A 167 4.84 12.36 7.25
C ALA A 167 4.45 12.18 5.76
N LYS A 168 3.25 11.66 5.47
CA LYS A 168 2.73 11.43 4.11
C LYS A 168 1.69 12.47 3.67
N ARG A 169 1.31 13.43 4.53
CA ARG A 169 0.25 14.40 4.25
C ARG A 169 0.81 15.81 4.25
N LEU A 170 0.36 16.62 3.28
CA LEU A 170 0.55 18.06 3.28
C LEU A 170 -0.64 18.76 3.95
N THR A 171 -0.33 19.76 4.75
CA THR A 171 -1.27 20.66 5.42
C THR A 171 -0.98 22.10 5.02
N ALA A 172 -1.93 23.03 5.18
CA ALA A 172 -1.70 24.44 4.84
C ALA A 172 -0.46 25.05 5.53
N ALA A 173 -0.09 24.56 6.71
CA ALA A 173 1.10 24.98 7.44
C ALA A 173 2.43 24.64 6.71
N ASP A 174 2.39 23.74 5.73
CA ASP A 174 3.57 23.29 4.99
C ASP A 174 4.00 24.23 3.86
N GLN A 175 3.22 25.28 3.55
CA GLN A 175 3.55 26.23 2.46
C GLN A 175 4.95 26.82 2.58
N HIS A 176 5.39 27.10 3.81
CA HIS A 176 6.70 27.69 4.10
C HIS A 176 7.75 26.67 4.56
N THR A 177 7.40 25.37 4.61
CA THR A 177 8.38 24.33 4.92
C THR A 177 9.25 24.06 3.71
N ALA A 178 10.57 23.99 3.91
CA ALA A 178 11.51 23.59 2.87
C ALA A 178 11.45 22.08 2.62
N TYR A 179 11.29 21.71 1.35
CA TYR A 179 11.34 20.34 0.86
C TYR A 179 12.52 20.16 -0.09
N GLN A 180 12.97 18.92 -0.21
CA GLN A 180 13.98 18.50 -1.17
C GLN A 180 13.53 17.21 -1.87
N ALA A 181 13.89 17.05 -3.13
CA ALA A 181 13.76 15.79 -3.86
C ALA A 181 14.48 14.66 -3.08
N ASN A 182 13.76 13.55 -2.87
CA ASN A 182 14.23 12.40 -2.13
C ASN A 182 14.82 11.35 -3.09
N GLY A 183 15.81 11.75 -3.89
CA GLY A 183 16.34 10.94 -4.96
C GLY A 183 16.91 11.79 -6.07
N GLU A 184 17.12 11.18 -7.23
CA GLU A 184 17.73 11.84 -8.37
C GLU A 184 17.04 11.47 -9.68
N PHE A 185 17.09 12.41 -10.63
CA PHE A 185 16.69 12.12 -11.99
C PHE A 185 17.79 11.29 -12.65
N VAL A 186 17.42 10.11 -13.11
CA VAL A 186 18.26 9.28 -13.95
C VAL A 186 18.26 9.89 -15.34
N GLY A 187 19.42 9.90 -16.01
CA GLY A 187 19.55 10.38 -17.39
C GLY A 187 18.78 9.52 -18.40
N ARG A 188 19.27 9.44 -19.64
CA ARG A 188 18.69 8.53 -20.63
C ARG A 188 18.79 7.10 -20.08
N PRO A 189 17.66 6.42 -19.81
CA PRO A 189 17.71 5.11 -19.16
C PRO A 189 18.36 4.11 -20.12
N ASP A 190 19.34 3.36 -19.61
CA ASP A 190 19.92 2.24 -20.35
C ASP A 190 19.01 1.01 -20.26
N ASP A 191 19.28 0.00 -21.08
CA ASP A 191 18.45 -1.20 -21.18
C ASP A 191 18.35 -1.94 -19.84
N ALA A 192 19.42 -1.96 -19.04
CA ALA A 192 19.44 -2.60 -17.73
C ALA A 192 18.49 -1.93 -16.73
N LEU A 193 18.43 -0.60 -16.77
CA LEU A 193 17.59 0.19 -15.88
C LEU A 193 16.12 0.16 -16.32
N LEU A 194 15.87 0.06 -17.63
CA LEU A 194 14.54 -0.26 -18.15
C LEU A 194 14.08 -1.66 -17.75
N THR A 195 14.97 -2.66 -17.75
CA THR A 195 14.67 -4.00 -17.23
C THR A 195 14.32 -3.95 -15.75
N ALA A 196 15.13 -3.31 -14.92
CA ALA A 196 14.83 -3.16 -13.49
C ALA A 196 13.48 -2.47 -13.23
N TYR A 197 13.14 -1.45 -14.03
CA TYR A 197 11.83 -0.80 -13.97
C TYR A 197 10.70 -1.76 -14.36
N ARG A 198 10.87 -2.54 -15.44
CA ARG A 198 9.86 -3.54 -15.84
C ARG A 198 9.65 -4.61 -14.78
N ASP A 199 10.73 -5.12 -14.19
CA ASP A 199 10.68 -6.14 -13.14
C ASP A 199 9.98 -5.62 -11.89
N GLU A 200 10.29 -4.39 -11.47
CA GLU A 200 9.66 -3.75 -10.30
C GLU A 200 8.15 -3.52 -10.49
N HIS A 201 7.72 -3.22 -11.72
CA HIS A 201 6.32 -2.88 -12.04
C HIS A 201 5.55 -4.00 -12.76
N GLY A 202 6.16 -5.18 -12.95
CA GLY A 202 5.53 -6.35 -13.59
C GLY A 202 5.18 -6.17 -15.07
N LEU A 203 6.00 -5.40 -15.82
CA LEU A 203 5.79 -5.11 -17.24
C LEU A 203 6.54 -6.10 -18.15
N PHE A 204 6.09 -6.27 -19.39
CA PHE A 204 6.67 -7.24 -20.32
C PHE A 204 7.80 -6.64 -21.18
N GLU A 205 8.70 -7.50 -21.68
CA GLU A 205 9.76 -7.10 -22.59
C GLU A 205 9.18 -6.50 -23.88
N GLY A 206 9.54 -5.24 -24.18
CA GLY A 206 8.95 -4.45 -25.28
C GLY A 206 8.05 -3.30 -24.82
N ASP A 207 7.58 -3.32 -23.57
CA ASP A 207 6.93 -2.16 -22.95
C ASP A 207 8.00 -1.09 -22.68
N THR A 208 8.06 -0.10 -23.55
CA THR A 208 8.92 1.07 -23.38
C THR A 208 8.21 2.10 -22.51
N PRO A 209 8.94 2.82 -21.64
CA PRO A 209 8.37 3.96 -20.93
C PRO A 209 7.70 4.92 -21.92
N PRO A 210 6.53 5.49 -21.60
CA PRO A 210 5.88 6.45 -22.46
C PRO A 210 6.85 7.57 -22.84
N ALA A 211 6.94 7.86 -24.14
CA ALA A 211 7.81 8.90 -24.66
C ALA A 211 7.57 10.23 -23.91
N GLY A 212 8.65 10.90 -23.49
CA GLY A 212 8.57 12.16 -22.75
C GLY A 212 8.40 12.02 -21.23
N CYS A 213 8.60 10.82 -20.67
CA CYS A 213 8.78 10.64 -19.23
C CYS A 213 10.27 10.60 -18.86
N ALA A 214 10.65 11.33 -17.82
CA ALA A 214 11.94 11.17 -17.16
C ALA A 214 11.84 10.09 -16.09
N LEU A 215 12.96 9.42 -15.81
CA LEU A 215 13.01 8.44 -14.75
C LEU A 215 13.61 9.06 -13.48
N PHE A 216 12.98 8.80 -12.34
CA PHE A 216 13.43 9.27 -11.04
C PHE A 216 13.72 8.07 -10.14
N ARG A 217 14.96 7.99 -9.65
CA ARG A 217 15.38 6.98 -8.68
C ARG A 217 15.27 7.57 -7.29
N ARG A 218 14.34 7.06 -6.49
CA ARG A 218 14.18 7.47 -5.09
C ARG A 218 15.37 6.97 -4.26
N ALA A 219 15.65 7.61 -3.13
CA ALA A 219 16.80 7.30 -2.29
C ALA A 219 16.85 5.84 -1.76
N ASP A 220 15.73 5.13 -1.78
CA ASP A 220 15.63 3.70 -1.43
C ASP A 220 15.77 2.76 -2.65
N GLY A 221 16.04 3.29 -3.84
CA GLY A 221 16.28 2.53 -5.06
C GLY A 221 15.05 2.39 -5.98
N GLN A 222 13.84 2.65 -5.49
CA GLN A 222 12.61 2.53 -6.27
C GLN A 222 12.59 3.50 -7.47
N LEU A 223 12.15 2.99 -8.63
CA LEU A 223 12.09 3.75 -9.88
C LEU A 223 10.68 4.28 -10.16
N PHE A 224 10.61 5.56 -10.54
CA PHE A 224 9.38 6.27 -10.89
C PHE A 224 9.48 6.87 -12.29
N LEU A 225 8.45 6.69 -13.11
CA LEU A 225 8.27 7.44 -14.35
C LEU A 225 7.56 8.76 -14.07
N ILE A 226 8.23 9.85 -14.41
CA ILE A 226 7.80 11.21 -14.17
C ILE A 226 7.53 11.89 -15.52
N PRO A 227 6.27 12.20 -15.86
CA PRO A 227 5.96 12.96 -17.07
C PRO A 227 6.70 14.31 -17.13
N ALA A 228 7.10 14.78 -18.31
CA ALA A 228 7.88 16.02 -18.47
C ALA A 228 7.29 17.26 -17.76
N ASN A 229 5.96 17.39 -17.71
CA ASN A 229 5.30 18.48 -17.00
C ASN A 229 5.46 18.36 -15.47
N VAL A 230 5.50 17.14 -14.94
CA VAL A 230 5.71 16.84 -13.52
C VAL A 230 7.18 16.98 -13.15
N GLU A 231 8.07 16.53 -14.03
CA GLU A 231 9.53 16.62 -13.89
C GLU A 231 9.95 18.07 -13.65
N ARG A 232 9.45 19.01 -14.47
CA ARG A 232 9.73 20.44 -14.33
C ARG A 232 9.39 20.97 -12.93
N VAL A 233 8.29 20.50 -12.36
CA VAL A 233 7.85 20.91 -11.02
C VAL A 233 8.74 20.28 -9.93
N LEU A 234 9.02 18.98 -10.04
CA LEU A 234 9.86 18.26 -9.08
C LEU A 234 11.31 18.78 -9.07
N ARG A 235 11.83 19.21 -10.24
CA ARG A 235 13.15 19.84 -10.36
C ARG A 235 13.32 21.13 -9.56
N ASN A 236 12.23 21.81 -9.17
CA ASN A 236 12.32 22.95 -8.25
C ASN A 236 12.88 22.57 -6.87
N PHE A 237 12.86 21.29 -6.52
CA PHE A 237 13.27 20.78 -5.21
C PHE A 237 14.61 20.04 -5.24
N THR A 238 15.41 20.16 -6.30
CA THR A 238 16.78 19.62 -6.33
C THR A 238 17.64 20.20 -5.19
N ALA A 239 17.38 21.45 -4.81
CA ALA A 239 17.85 22.08 -3.59
C ALA A 239 16.67 22.34 -2.63
N PRO A 240 16.92 22.41 -1.29
CA PRO A 240 15.90 22.76 -0.31
C PRO A 240 15.13 24.03 -0.70
N THR A 241 13.83 23.87 -0.99
CA THR A 241 12.96 24.94 -1.51
C THR A 241 11.59 24.82 -0.86
N SER A 242 10.98 25.95 -0.47
CA SER A 242 9.62 25.93 0.10
C SER A 242 8.55 25.71 -0.98
N LEU A 243 7.38 25.18 -0.59
CA LEU A 243 6.29 24.98 -1.56
C LEU A 243 5.80 26.31 -2.15
N ALA A 244 5.75 27.37 -1.35
CA ALA A 244 5.40 28.71 -1.79
C ALA A 244 6.39 29.25 -2.84
N GLU A 245 7.69 29.05 -2.61
CA GLU A 245 8.73 29.48 -3.55
C GLU A 245 8.73 28.66 -4.84
N ALA A 246 8.58 27.33 -4.75
CA ALA A 246 8.43 26.47 -5.92
C ALA A 246 7.18 26.84 -6.74
N THR A 247 6.09 27.22 -6.08
CA THR A 247 4.87 27.72 -6.75
C THR A 247 5.17 29.01 -7.51
N ALA A 248 5.85 29.97 -6.88
CA ALA A 248 6.21 31.24 -7.51
C ALA A 248 7.16 31.08 -8.72
N ARG A 249 8.03 30.06 -8.71
CA ARG A 249 8.90 29.69 -9.84
C ARG A 249 8.13 29.03 -10.99
N THR A 250 6.97 28.45 -10.70
CA THR A 250 6.15 27.69 -11.65
C THR A 250 5.01 28.57 -12.20
N TRP A 251 5.37 29.55 -13.03
CA TRP A 251 4.47 30.60 -13.55
C TRP A 251 3.26 30.14 -14.39
N LEU A 252 3.19 28.86 -14.79
CA LEU A 252 2.23 28.36 -15.79
C LEU A 252 1.15 27.43 -15.24
N ALA A 253 1.08 27.21 -13.91
CA ALA A 253 0.17 26.23 -13.34
C ALA A 253 -0.73 26.83 -12.23
N ASP A 254 -2.02 26.47 -12.28
CA ASP A 254 -3.00 26.76 -11.23
C ASP A 254 -2.50 26.27 -9.86
N SER A 255 -2.52 27.14 -8.84
CA SER A 255 -2.06 26.85 -7.48
C SER A 255 -2.77 25.65 -6.86
N THR A 256 -4.03 25.39 -7.23
CA THR A 256 -4.78 24.21 -6.75
C THR A 256 -4.22 22.92 -7.34
N ARG A 257 -3.86 22.93 -8.63
CA ARG A 257 -3.22 21.78 -9.29
C ARG A 257 -1.82 21.53 -8.75
N LEU A 258 -1.03 22.59 -8.53
CA LEU A 258 0.29 22.48 -7.92
C LEU A 258 0.22 21.92 -6.51
N TRP A 259 -0.76 22.35 -5.69
CA TRP A 259 -0.97 21.79 -4.36
C TRP A 259 -1.24 20.29 -4.40
N ARG A 260 -2.12 19.82 -5.29
CA ARG A 260 -2.39 18.39 -5.47
C ARG A 260 -1.14 17.61 -5.89
N LEU A 261 -0.33 18.21 -6.76
CA LEU A 261 0.93 17.61 -7.21
C LEU A 261 1.98 17.54 -6.10
N TYR A 262 2.10 18.58 -5.26
CA TYR A 262 2.97 18.53 -4.09
C TYR A 262 2.48 17.47 -3.10
N ALA A 263 1.16 17.35 -2.91
CA ALA A 263 0.58 16.35 -2.02
C ALA A 263 0.89 14.92 -2.50
N SER A 264 0.81 14.67 -3.82
CA SER A 264 1.22 13.37 -4.37
C SER A 264 2.72 13.13 -4.20
N PHE A 265 3.57 14.13 -4.43
CA PHE A 265 5.02 13.99 -4.21
C PHE A 265 5.38 13.62 -2.77
N VAL A 266 4.70 14.22 -1.77
CA VAL A 266 4.92 13.89 -0.36
C VAL A 266 4.36 12.51 -0.02
N ALA A 267 3.19 12.16 -0.52
CA ALA A 267 2.58 10.85 -0.29
C ALA A 267 3.43 9.71 -0.88
N GLU A 268 3.96 9.90 -2.09
CA GLU A 268 4.86 8.97 -2.79
C GLU A 268 6.33 9.09 -2.33
N ARG A 269 6.61 9.99 -1.37
CA ARG A 269 7.96 10.25 -0.83
C ARG A 269 8.98 10.66 -1.89
N LEU A 270 8.55 11.26 -3.00
CA LEU A 270 9.42 11.92 -3.97
C LEU A 270 9.99 13.23 -3.41
N LEU A 271 9.25 13.87 -2.48
CA LEU A 271 9.75 14.95 -1.65
C LEU A 271 9.92 14.50 -0.21
N ARG A 272 11.00 14.96 0.41
CA ARG A 272 11.23 14.88 1.86
C ARG A 272 11.38 16.28 2.44
N ARG A 273 10.99 16.47 3.70
CA ARG A 273 11.27 17.73 4.42
C ARG A 273 12.79 17.89 4.51
N ALA A 274 13.31 19.04 4.09
CA ALA A 274 14.72 19.34 4.28
C ALA A 274 15.00 19.39 5.79
N SER A 275 15.95 18.59 6.28
CA SER A 275 16.29 18.59 7.70
C SER A 275 16.66 20.01 8.11
N ARG A 276 16.02 20.56 9.15
CA ARG A 276 16.56 21.73 9.85
C ARG A 276 17.99 21.38 10.23
N ALA A 277 18.95 22.26 9.93
CA ALA A 277 20.26 22.21 10.57
C ALA A 277 20.03 22.02 12.08
N SER A 278 20.58 20.92 12.59
CA SER A 278 20.61 20.47 14.00
C SER A 278 19.86 21.37 14.99
N SER A 279 18.72 20.88 15.50
CA SER A 279 18.10 21.39 16.73
C SER A 279 18.22 20.34 17.84
N PRO A 280 18.32 20.76 19.11
CA PRO A 280 19.05 20.05 20.16
C PRO A 280 18.39 18.71 20.51
N GLU A 281 19.20 17.79 21.03
CA GLU A 281 18.77 16.50 21.55
C GLU A 281 17.47 16.63 22.35
N VAL A 282 16.38 16.11 21.80
CA VAL A 282 15.16 15.89 22.56
C VAL A 282 15.52 14.85 23.62
N GLY A 283 15.58 15.32 24.88
CA GLY A 283 16.14 14.60 26.02
C GLY A 283 15.77 13.12 26.04
N ARG A 284 16.79 12.28 26.19
CA ARG A 284 16.62 10.88 26.59
C ARG A 284 15.77 10.83 27.85
N ALA A 285 14.56 10.29 27.77
CA ALA A 285 13.90 9.77 28.96
C ALA A 285 14.84 8.70 29.56
N PRO A 286 15.13 8.73 30.88
CA PRO A 286 16.05 7.78 31.48
C PRO A 286 15.51 6.36 31.31
N ALA A 287 16.34 5.49 30.76
CA ALA A 287 16.08 4.06 30.70
C ALA A 287 16.08 3.52 32.14
N GLY A 288 14.90 3.32 32.73
CA GLY A 288 14.83 2.82 34.11
C GLY A 288 13.48 2.80 34.81
N ALA A 289 12.36 3.19 34.19
CA ALA A 289 11.06 2.98 34.82
C ALA A 289 10.56 1.56 34.51
N ALA A 290 10.79 0.63 35.45
CA ALA A 290 10.21 -0.70 35.43
C ALA A 290 8.69 -0.61 35.30
N LEU A 291 8.13 -1.25 34.27
CA LEU A 291 6.69 -1.47 34.15
C LEU A 291 6.25 -2.37 35.32
N PRO A 292 5.30 -1.93 36.18
CA PRO A 292 4.76 -2.81 37.20
C PRO A 292 3.92 -3.88 36.51
N LEU A 293 4.41 -5.13 36.54
CA LEU A 293 3.60 -6.32 36.29
C LEU A 293 2.57 -6.43 37.41
N ALA A 294 1.40 -5.83 37.20
CA ALA A 294 0.22 -6.13 38.01
C ALA A 294 -0.38 -7.45 37.48
N VAL A 295 0.02 -8.55 38.10
CA VAL A 295 -0.73 -9.80 38.09
C VAL A 295 -1.93 -9.62 39.01
N ARG A 296 -3.14 -9.59 38.45
CA ARG A 296 -4.38 -10.08 39.07
C ARG A 296 -5.32 -10.57 37.99
#